data_AF-A0A963UP90-F1
#
_entry.id   AF-A0A963UP90-F1
#
_cell.length_a   1.000
_cell.length_b   1.000
_cell.length_c   1.000
_cell.angle_alpha   90.00
_cell.angle_beta   90.00
_cell.angle_gamma   90.00
#
_symmetry.space_group_name_H-M   'P 1'
#
loop_
_entity.id
_entity.type
_entity.pdbx_description
1 polymer ?
#
loop_
_entity_poly.entity_id
_entity_poly.type
_entity_poly.pdbx_seq_one_letter_code
_entity_poly.pdbx_strand_id
1 'polypeptide(L)'
;MAYSITPKDRSATKALRRIARERLEDSVALVDADRMPRVALIHELRKNVKKTRALLRLVRPGFDAYARENAALRDAGRMLSDLRDADVLAQSFDNVATRVYMPPEALAALRDRVIAAPIAARDPDAVLKAHAEAIAEVAGRARKWEVAEAGFEAFEKGLERSWTAAQKAMRAAETEPSGEALHLWRKRVKDHW
;
A
#
# COMPACT_ATOMS: atom_id res chain seq x y z
N MET A 1 9.93 1.62 -8.21
CA MET A 1 10.49 0.35 -8.73
C MET A 1 9.67 -0.85 -8.26
N ALA A 2 9.52 -1.88 -9.09
CA ALA A 2 9.10 -3.20 -8.64
C ALA A 2 10.25 -3.81 -7.82
N TYR A 3 9.96 -4.56 -6.75
CA TYR A 3 11.02 -5.28 -6.05
C TYR A 3 11.35 -6.55 -6.84
N SER A 4 12.61 -6.96 -6.80
CA SER A 4 13.09 -8.17 -7.46
C SER A 4 13.80 -9.08 -6.45
N ILE A 5 13.61 -10.38 -6.63
CA ILE A 5 14.43 -11.43 -6.01
C ILE A 5 15.58 -11.67 -7.00
N THR A 6 16.82 -11.61 -6.52
CA THR A 6 18.01 -11.63 -7.38
C THR A 6 18.93 -12.78 -7.00
N PRO A 7 19.82 -13.23 -7.90
CA PRO A 7 20.84 -14.23 -7.55
C PRO A 7 21.79 -13.81 -6.42
N LYS A 8 21.88 -12.51 -6.11
CA LYS A 8 22.67 -11.99 -4.97
C LYS A 8 22.01 -12.34 -3.63
N ASP A 9 20.72 -12.63 -3.61
CA ASP A 9 20.01 -13.09 -2.44
C ASP A 9 20.34 -14.56 -2.17
N ARG A 10 21.34 -14.80 -1.31
CA ARG A 10 21.84 -16.17 -1.03
C ARG A 10 20.82 -17.10 -0.34
N SER A 11 19.62 -16.63 -0.04
CA SER A 11 18.48 -17.42 0.44
C SER A 11 17.17 -16.62 0.34
N ALA A 12 16.03 -17.30 0.38
CA ALA A 12 14.71 -16.68 0.45
C ALA A 12 14.56 -15.75 1.67
N THR A 13 15.07 -16.15 2.84
CA THR A 13 15.16 -15.29 4.02
C THR A 13 15.91 -13.98 3.70
N LYS A 14 17.07 -14.06 3.03
CA LYS A 14 17.85 -12.85 2.70
C LYS A 14 17.11 -11.94 1.73
N ALA A 15 16.46 -12.51 0.70
CA ALA A 15 15.62 -11.75 -0.22
C ALA A 15 14.47 -11.05 0.51
N LEU A 16 13.72 -11.79 1.34
CA LEU A 16 12.61 -11.27 2.14
C LEU A 16 13.07 -10.10 3.01
N ARG A 17 14.13 -10.30 3.79
CA ARG A 17 14.68 -9.27 4.69
C ARG A 17 15.12 -8.04 3.93
N ARG A 18 15.89 -8.21 2.85
CA ARG A 18 16.40 -7.10 2.04
C ARG A 18 15.24 -6.29 1.46
N ILE A 19 14.33 -6.94 0.74
CA ILE A 19 13.22 -6.26 0.06
C ILE A 19 12.31 -5.56 1.08
N ALA A 20 11.95 -6.24 2.17
CA ALA A 20 11.10 -5.65 3.19
C ALA A 20 11.77 -4.44 3.84
N ARG A 21 13.03 -4.57 4.24
CA ARG A 21 13.76 -3.47 4.88
C ARG A 21 13.95 -2.28 3.95
N GLU A 22 14.35 -2.51 2.70
CA GLU A 22 14.49 -1.43 1.70
C GLU A 22 13.20 -0.62 1.54
N ARG A 23 12.01 -1.23 1.68
CA ARG A 23 10.73 -0.52 1.55
C ARG A 23 10.27 0.12 2.85
N LEU A 24 10.47 -0.55 3.98
CA LEU A 24 10.05 -0.03 5.28
C LEU A 24 10.97 1.12 5.74
N GLU A 25 12.28 0.98 5.56
CA GLU A 25 13.25 2.02 5.90
C GLU A 25 13.12 3.23 4.95
N ASP A 26 12.82 3.00 3.67
CA ASP A 26 12.45 4.07 2.72
C ASP A 26 11.19 4.82 3.17
N SER A 27 10.15 4.12 3.63
CA SER A 27 8.95 4.75 4.18
C SER A 27 9.24 5.62 5.40
N VAL A 28 10.11 5.19 6.30
CA VAL A 28 10.52 6.00 7.47
C VAL A 28 11.26 7.25 6.99
N ALA A 29 12.28 7.07 6.13
CA ALA A 29 13.08 8.17 5.62
C ALA A 29 12.25 9.20 4.82
N LEU A 30 11.21 8.77 4.11
CA LEU A 30 10.33 9.65 3.35
C LEU A 30 9.54 10.63 4.23
N VAL A 31 9.13 10.20 5.42
CA VAL A 31 8.40 11.07 6.37
C VAL A 31 9.31 12.18 6.89
N ASP A 32 10.59 11.89 7.12
CA ASP A 32 11.56 12.84 7.67
C ASP A 32 12.15 13.81 6.61
N ALA A 33 12.00 13.49 5.33
CA ALA A 33 12.81 14.11 4.29
C ALA A 33 12.32 15.49 3.80
N ASP A 34 11.06 15.86 4.03
CA ASP A 34 10.39 17.03 3.43
C ASP A 34 10.73 17.26 1.93
N ARG A 35 10.76 16.17 1.15
CA ARG A 35 11.23 16.16 -0.25
C ARG A 35 10.12 16.22 -1.29
N MET A 36 8.85 16.14 -0.89
CA MET A 36 7.74 16.04 -1.83
C MET A 36 6.41 16.53 -1.26
N PRO A 37 5.44 16.90 -2.12
CA PRO A 37 4.10 17.26 -1.68
C PRO A 37 3.46 16.13 -0.85
N ARG A 38 2.70 16.50 0.18
CA ARG A 38 2.02 15.56 1.11
C ARG A 38 1.20 14.49 0.39
N VAL A 39 0.48 14.84 -0.68
CA VAL A 39 -0.28 13.87 -1.47
C VAL A 39 0.63 12.79 -2.09
N ALA A 40 1.78 13.21 -2.63
CA ALA A 40 2.77 12.30 -3.21
C ALA A 40 3.44 11.44 -2.12
N LEU A 41 3.73 12.04 -0.96
CA LEU A 41 4.25 11.32 0.21
C LEU A 41 3.29 10.21 0.66
N ILE A 42 2.03 10.55 0.94
CA ILE A 42 0.99 9.58 1.34
C ILE A 42 0.85 8.46 0.30
N HIS A 43 0.91 8.80 -1.00
CA HIS A 43 0.87 7.81 -2.07
C HIS A 43 2.03 6.80 -1.97
N GLU A 44 3.27 7.28 -1.82
CA GLU A 44 4.45 6.42 -1.72
C GLU A 44 4.46 5.57 -0.44
N LEU A 45 4.06 6.14 0.71
CA LEU A 45 3.92 5.39 1.96
C LEU A 45 2.92 4.22 1.84
N ARG A 46 1.74 4.50 1.27
CA ARG A 46 0.72 3.46 1.04
C ARG A 46 1.20 2.39 0.05
N LYS A 47 1.96 2.79 -0.96
CA LYS A 47 2.54 1.88 -1.95
C LYS A 47 3.58 0.97 -1.31
N ASN A 48 4.44 1.48 -0.42
CA ASN A 48 5.40 0.68 0.34
C ASN A 48 4.69 -0.33 1.25
N VAL A 49 3.69 0.08 2.02
CA VAL A 49 2.85 -0.85 2.82
C VAL A 49 2.24 -1.94 1.94
N LYS A 50 1.63 -1.55 0.82
CA LYS A 50 0.98 -2.50 -0.09
C LYS A 50 1.96 -3.53 -0.64
N LYS A 51 3.15 -3.08 -1.08
CA LYS A 51 4.20 -3.96 -1.62
C LYS A 51 4.76 -4.90 -0.57
N THR A 52 5.04 -4.42 0.65
CA THR A 52 5.52 -5.27 1.73
C THR A 52 4.48 -6.33 2.10
N ARG A 53 3.19 -5.98 2.15
CA ARG A 53 2.12 -6.98 2.37
C ARG A 53 2.02 -8.01 1.26
N ALA A 54 2.23 -7.62 0.00
CA ALA A 54 2.26 -8.55 -1.12
C ALA A 54 3.43 -9.54 -0.99
N LEU A 55 4.62 -9.03 -0.65
CA LEU A 55 5.79 -9.86 -0.31
C LEU A 55 5.49 -10.85 0.83
N LEU A 56 4.84 -10.41 1.91
CA LEU A 56 4.47 -11.32 3.01
C LEU A 56 3.49 -12.42 2.58
N ARG A 57 2.58 -12.13 1.65
CA ARG A 57 1.67 -13.16 1.11
C ARG A 57 2.41 -14.20 0.28
N LEU A 58 3.49 -13.79 -0.39
CA LEU A 58 4.33 -14.68 -1.20
C LEU A 58 5.02 -15.73 -0.33
N VAL A 59 5.51 -15.34 0.85
CA VAL A 59 6.19 -16.26 1.78
C VAL A 59 5.28 -16.88 2.85
N ARG A 60 3.99 -16.53 2.84
CA ARG A 60 3.01 -16.94 3.87
C ARG A 60 3.07 -18.42 4.27
N PRO A 61 3.20 -19.39 3.34
CA PRO A 61 3.19 -20.81 3.71
C PRO A 61 4.30 -21.24 4.67
N GLY A 62 5.46 -20.56 4.64
CA GLY A 62 6.60 -20.87 5.50
C GLY A 62 7.03 -19.71 6.39
N PHE A 63 6.15 -18.73 6.64
CA PHE A 63 6.44 -17.53 7.43
C PHE A 63 5.53 -17.42 8.66
N ASP A 64 6.00 -17.93 9.80
CA ASP A 64 5.20 -18.00 11.04
C ASP A 64 4.71 -16.64 11.54
N ALA A 65 5.52 -15.59 11.35
CA ALA A 65 5.15 -14.24 11.76
C ALA A 65 4.17 -13.54 10.80
N TYR A 66 3.72 -14.20 9.71
CA TYR A 66 2.84 -13.62 8.69
C TYR A 66 1.64 -12.90 9.29
N ALA A 67 0.89 -13.56 10.19
CA ALA A 67 -0.36 -13.02 10.71
C ALA A 67 -0.12 -11.70 11.46
N ARG A 68 0.89 -11.68 12.35
CA ARG A 68 1.30 -10.50 13.13
C ARG A 68 1.73 -9.37 12.22
N GLU A 69 2.68 -9.62 11.31
CA GLU A 69 3.29 -8.55 10.52
C GLU A 69 2.32 -8.02 9.44
N ASN A 70 1.50 -8.89 8.86
CA ASN A 70 0.45 -8.46 7.95
C ASN A 70 -0.66 -7.67 8.66
N ALA A 71 -0.93 -7.93 9.95
CA ALA A 71 -1.84 -7.10 10.74
C ALA A 71 -1.21 -5.72 11.04
N ALA A 72 0.02 -5.69 11.55
CA ALA A 72 0.74 -4.43 11.82
C ALA A 72 0.81 -3.51 10.59
N LEU A 73 1.17 -4.06 9.42
CA LEU A 73 1.18 -3.31 8.16
C LEU A 73 -0.22 -2.87 7.72
N ARG A 74 -1.28 -3.63 8.05
CA ARG A 74 -2.67 -3.25 7.75
C ARG A 74 -3.04 -2.01 8.53
N ASP A 75 -2.71 -2.02 9.81
CA ASP A 75 -3.14 -1.01 10.76
C ASP A 75 -2.33 0.28 10.54
N ALA A 76 -1.02 0.17 10.29
CA ALA A 76 -0.19 1.30 9.85
C ALA A 76 -0.70 1.92 8.52
N GLY A 77 -1.12 1.09 7.56
CA GLY A 77 -1.70 1.60 6.31
C GLY A 77 -3.07 2.27 6.47
N ARG A 78 -3.87 1.83 7.46
CA ARG A 78 -5.19 2.41 7.75
C ARG A 78 -5.12 3.80 8.32
N MET A 79 -4.05 4.13 9.06
CA MET A 79 -3.81 5.48 9.58
C MET A 79 -3.82 6.54 8.46
N LEU A 80 -3.34 6.17 7.28
CA LEU A 80 -3.26 7.04 6.10
C LEU A 80 -4.55 7.08 5.26
N SER A 81 -5.62 6.36 5.65
CA SER A 81 -6.84 6.29 4.84
C SER A 81 -7.54 7.63 4.79
N ASP A 82 -7.73 8.28 5.93
CA ASP A 82 -8.53 9.50 6.03
C ASP A 82 -7.84 10.68 5.32
N LEU A 83 -6.51 10.81 5.49
CA LEU A 83 -5.72 11.82 4.77
C LEU A 83 -5.82 11.61 3.25
N ARG A 84 -5.71 10.36 2.80
CA ARG A 84 -5.83 10.04 1.37
C ARG A 84 -7.24 10.27 0.85
N ASP A 85 -8.27 9.98 1.63
CA ASP A 85 -9.65 10.10 1.15
C ASP A 85 -10.02 11.58 0.97
N ALA A 86 -9.49 12.46 1.82
CA ALA A 86 -9.55 13.91 1.61
C ALA A 86 -8.82 14.35 0.33
N ASP A 87 -7.61 13.85 0.09
CA ASP A 87 -6.85 14.16 -1.14
C ASP A 87 -7.57 13.66 -2.41
N VAL A 88 -8.13 12.44 -2.36
CA VAL A 88 -8.90 11.87 -3.46
C VAL A 88 -10.17 12.67 -3.71
N LEU A 89 -10.87 13.09 -2.66
CA LEU A 89 -12.06 13.94 -2.79
C LEU A 89 -11.71 15.26 -3.48
N ALA A 90 -10.63 15.92 -3.05
CA ALA A 90 -10.14 17.15 -3.67
C ALA A 90 -9.81 16.95 -5.15
N GLN A 91 -9.04 15.91 -5.48
CA GLN A 91 -8.67 15.61 -6.87
C GLN A 91 -9.88 15.21 -7.73
N SER A 92 -10.82 14.45 -7.17
CA SER A 92 -12.07 14.09 -7.85
C SER A 92 -12.93 15.32 -8.10
N PHE A 93 -13.05 16.22 -7.13
CA PHE A 93 -13.75 17.50 -7.30
C PHE A 93 -13.11 18.30 -8.43
N ASP A 94 -11.79 18.54 -8.36
CA ASP A 94 -11.06 19.33 -9.34
C ASP A 94 -11.20 18.73 -10.75
N ASN A 95 -11.18 17.40 -10.89
CA ASN A 95 -11.40 16.73 -12.17
C ASN A 95 -12.83 16.92 -12.71
N VAL A 96 -13.86 16.83 -11.87
CA VAL A 96 -15.26 17.05 -12.27
C VAL A 96 -15.48 18.51 -12.63
N ALA A 97 -14.89 19.43 -11.88
CA ALA A 97 -14.96 20.86 -12.09
C ALA A 97 -14.52 21.29 -13.51
N THR A 98 -13.54 20.59 -14.10
CA THR A 98 -13.11 20.84 -15.50
C THR A 98 -14.17 20.53 -16.55
N ARG A 99 -15.25 19.84 -16.20
CA ARG A 99 -16.27 19.32 -17.13
C ARG A 99 -17.64 19.96 -16.95
N VAL A 100 -17.79 20.86 -15.98
CA VAL A 100 -19.07 21.52 -15.66
C VAL A 100 -18.97 23.01 -15.95
N TYR A 101 -20.07 23.60 -16.41
CA TYR A 101 -20.17 25.05 -16.58
C TYR A 101 -20.78 25.65 -15.31
N MET A 102 -19.94 26.31 -14.51
CA MET A 102 -20.33 27.01 -13.29
C MET A 102 -19.46 28.26 -13.14
N PRO A 103 -19.98 29.37 -12.58
CA PRO A 103 -19.16 30.54 -12.30
C PRO A 103 -17.97 30.18 -11.37
N PRO A 104 -16.74 30.69 -11.62
CA PRO A 104 -15.55 30.35 -10.83
C PRO A 104 -15.72 30.54 -9.33
N GLU A 105 -16.43 31.58 -8.91
CA GLU A 105 -16.70 31.89 -7.50
C GLU A 105 -17.63 30.86 -6.84
N ALA A 106 -18.64 30.38 -7.57
CA ALA A 106 -19.55 29.35 -7.07
C ALA A 106 -18.83 28.00 -6.96
N LEU A 107 -17.94 27.69 -7.91
CA LEU A 107 -17.11 26.51 -7.88
C LEU A 107 -16.12 26.52 -6.70
N ALA A 108 -15.47 27.66 -6.45
CA ALA A 108 -14.57 27.85 -5.30
C ALA A 108 -15.31 27.69 -3.96
N ALA A 109 -16.48 28.32 -3.80
CA ALA A 109 -17.29 28.18 -2.60
C ALA A 109 -17.76 26.73 -2.37
N LEU A 110 -18.12 26.02 -3.45
CA LEU A 110 -18.48 24.61 -3.37
C LEU A 110 -17.28 23.74 -2.99
N ARG A 111 -16.11 24.01 -3.58
CA ARG A 111 -14.85 23.33 -3.27
C ARG A 111 -14.52 23.42 -1.79
N ASP A 112 -14.57 24.64 -1.23
CA ASP A 112 -14.27 24.87 0.18
C ASP A 112 -15.23 24.10 1.08
N ARG A 113 -16.53 24.08 0.74
CA ARG A 113 -17.54 23.36 1.51
C ARG A 113 -17.38 21.84 1.45
N VAL A 114 -16.95 21.29 0.31
CA VAL A 114 -16.76 19.85 0.11
C VAL A 114 -15.45 19.36 0.74
N ILE A 115 -14.37 20.15 0.65
CA ILE A 115 -13.03 19.74 1.07
C ILE A 115 -12.71 20.10 2.53
N ALA A 116 -13.30 21.17 3.10
CA ALA A 116 -12.98 21.59 4.47
C ALA A 116 -13.51 20.65 5.57
N ALA A 117 -14.52 19.84 5.28
CA ALA A 117 -15.18 18.99 6.28
C ALA A 117 -14.35 17.78 6.78
N PRO A 118 -13.58 17.04 5.96
CA PRO A 118 -12.88 15.83 6.42
C PRO A 118 -11.50 16.06 7.07
N ILE A 119 -10.83 17.17 6.79
CA ILE A 119 -9.41 17.39 7.15
C ILE A 119 -9.25 17.98 8.56
N ALA A 120 -10.19 18.79 9.02
CA ALA A 120 -10.04 19.60 10.24
C ALA A 120 -9.92 18.80 11.55
N ALA A 121 -10.29 17.51 11.56
CA ALA A 121 -10.39 16.73 12.79
C ALA A 121 -9.09 16.02 13.23
N ARG A 122 -8.03 16.00 12.40
CA ARG A 122 -6.76 15.34 12.75
C ARG A 122 -5.56 16.13 12.25
N ASP A 123 -4.54 16.23 13.10
CA ASP A 123 -3.22 16.74 12.75
C ASP A 123 -2.54 15.76 11.76
N PRO A 124 -2.34 16.15 10.48
CA PRO A 124 -1.72 15.28 9.49
C PRO A 124 -0.29 14.87 9.84
N ASP A 125 0.47 15.75 10.50
CA ASP A 125 1.87 15.49 10.83
C ASP A 125 1.97 14.46 11.96
N ALA A 126 1.08 14.56 12.95
CA ALA A 126 0.94 13.53 13.98
C ALA A 126 0.57 12.16 13.39
N VAL A 127 -0.31 12.11 12.38
CA VAL A 127 -0.68 10.86 11.69
C VAL A 127 0.50 10.28 10.90
N LEU A 128 1.26 11.12 10.18
CA LEU A 128 2.44 10.68 9.44
C LEU A 128 3.52 10.15 10.37
N LYS A 129 3.73 10.82 11.52
CA LYS A 129 4.68 10.37 12.55
C LYS A 129 4.27 9.02 13.15
N ALA A 130 3.00 8.85 13.55
CA ALA A 130 2.50 7.59 14.07
C ALA A 130 2.60 6.44 13.05
N HIS A 131 2.37 6.74 11.77
CA HIS A 131 2.61 5.79 10.68
C HIS A 131 4.09 5.40 10.60
N ALA A 132 5.01 6.37 10.60
CA ALA A 132 6.45 6.12 10.54
C ALA A 132 6.94 5.27 11.71
N GLU A 133 6.49 5.56 12.94
CA GLU A 133 6.80 4.79 14.13
C GLU A 133 6.34 3.32 14.00
N ALA A 134 5.09 3.10 13.59
CA ALA A 134 4.57 1.75 13.37
C ALA A 134 5.34 0.99 12.27
N ILE A 135 5.77 1.67 11.20
CA ILE A 135 6.60 1.08 10.15
C ILE A 135 8.01 0.77 10.65
N ALA A 136 8.61 1.64 11.47
CA ALA A 136 9.94 1.45 12.05
C ALA A 136 9.98 0.21 12.96
N GLU A 137 8.92 -0.04 13.74
CA GLU A 137 8.81 -1.26 14.53
C GLU A 137 8.80 -2.53 13.67
N VAL A 138 8.03 -2.52 12.57
CA VAL A 138 7.99 -3.64 11.61
C VAL A 138 9.38 -3.82 10.97
N ALA A 139 10.06 -2.73 10.61
CA ALA A 139 11.41 -2.76 10.03
C ALA A 139 12.43 -3.37 11.02
N GLY A 140 12.32 -3.05 12.31
CA GLY A 140 13.13 -3.63 13.37
C GLY A 140 12.94 -5.14 13.48
N ARG A 141 11.69 -5.63 13.45
CA ARG A 141 11.38 -7.06 13.45
C ARG A 141 11.80 -7.76 12.15
N ALA A 142 11.71 -7.07 11.02
CA ALA A 142 12.07 -7.61 9.71
C ALA A 142 13.51 -8.10 9.63
N ARG A 143 14.42 -7.54 10.43
CA ARG A 143 15.82 -8.00 10.53
C ARG A 143 15.95 -9.46 11.00
N LYS A 144 14.96 -9.96 11.73
CA LYS A 144 14.95 -11.31 12.34
C LYS A 144 13.95 -12.26 11.69
N TRP A 145 13.24 -11.86 10.64
CA TRP A 145 12.27 -12.74 9.96
C TRP A 145 12.97 -13.94 9.35
N GLU A 146 12.43 -15.14 9.52
CA GLU A 146 12.92 -16.36 8.90
C GLU A 146 11.77 -17.00 8.12
N VAL A 147 12.12 -17.66 7.01
CA VAL A 147 11.19 -18.50 6.26
C VAL A 147 11.72 -19.93 6.23
N ALA A 148 10.83 -20.91 6.31
CA ALA A 148 11.19 -22.31 6.47
C ALA A 148 12.05 -22.85 5.31
N GLU A 149 11.72 -22.45 4.07
CA GLU A 149 12.40 -22.90 2.86
C GLU A 149 13.54 -21.94 2.47
N ALA A 150 14.67 -22.48 2.02
CA ALA A 150 15.84 -21.68 1.66
C ALA A 150 15.80 -21.12 0.22
N GLY A 151 15.08 -21.79 -0.69
CA GLY A 151 15.08 -21.56 -2.13
C GLY A 151 13.79 -20.96 -2.69
N PHE A 152 13.51 -21.24 -3.96
CA PHE A 152 12.31 -20.75 -4.65
C PHE A 152 11.01 -21.31 -4.05
N GLU A 153 11.09 -22.48 -3.44
CA GLU A 153 10.01 -23.19 -2.75
C GLU A 153 9.35 -22.32 -1.66
N ALA A 154 10.13 -21.39 -1.07
CA ALA A 154 9.63 -20.41 -0.12
C ALA A 154 8.57 -19.45 -0.70
N PHE A 155 8.63 -19.21 -2.01
CA PHE A 155 7.78 -18.28 -2.74
C PHE A 155 6.73 -18.99 -3.59
N GLU A 156 7.05 -20.18 -4.10
CA GLU A 156 6.25 -20.95 -5.05
C GLU A 156 4.79 -21.08 -4.63
N LYS A 157 4.54 -21.65 -3.44
CA LYS A 157 3.17 -21.87 -2.94
C LYS A 157 2.41 -20.55 -2.73
N GLY A 158 3.07 -19.47 -2.35
CA GLY A 158 2.41 -18.16 -2.24
C GLY A 158 2.13 -17.52 -3.59
N LEU A 159 3.02 -17.73 -4.56
CA LEU A 159 2.87 -17.27 -5.94
C LEU A 159 1.68 -17.98 -6.59
N GLU A 160 1.64 -19.30 -6.52
CA GLU A 160 0.55 -20.12 -7.05
C GLU A 160 -0.81 -19.68 -6.48
N ARG A 161 -0.88 -19.50 -5.15
CA ARG A 161 -2.11 -19.06 -4.48
C ARG A 161 -2.55 -17.67 -4.91
N SER A 162 -1.63 -16.70 -4.97
CA SER A 162 -1.96 -15.33 -5.36
C SER A 162 -2.35 -15.23 -6.84
N TRP A 163 -1.65 -15.96 -7.70
CA TRP A 163 -1.94 -16.06 -9.12
C TRP A 163 -3.29 -16.73 -9.40
N THR A 164 -3.57 -17.84 -8.74
CA THR A 164 -4.87 -18.53 -8.84
C THR A 164 -6.02 -17.62 -8.39
N ALA A 165 -5.82 -16.86 -7.30
CA ALA A 165 -6.81 -15.88 -6.84
C ALA A 165 -7.01 -14.73 -7.85
N ALA A 166 -5.95 -14.28 -8.53
CA ALA A 166 -6.04 -13.28 -9.59
C ALA A 166 -6.83 -13.80 -10.80
N GLN A 167 -6.53 -15.02 -11.28
CA GLN A 167 -7.26 -15.65 -12.37
C GLN A 167 -8.74 -15.88 -12.03
N LYS A 168 -9.05 -16.32 -10.81
CA LYS A 168 -10.45 -16.48 -10.38
C LYS A 168 -11.21 -15.15 -10.39
N ALA A 169 -10.59 -14.08 -9.89
CA ALA A 169 -11.18 -12.75 -9.90
C ALA A 169 -11.36 -12.20 -11.33
N MET A 170 -10.41 -12.49 -12.23
CA MET A 170 -10.52 -12.15 -13.65
C MET A 170 -11.74 -12.80 -14.29
N ARG A 171 -11.86 -14.13 -14.19
CA ARG A 171 -12.99 -14.88 -14.78
C ARG A 171 -14.34 -14.39 -14.27
N ALA A 172 -14.42 -14.07 -12.96
CA ALA A 172 -15.63 -13.49 -12.38
C ALA A 172 -15.95 -12.11 -12.98
N ALA A 173 -14.94 -11.24 -13.14
CA ALA A 173 -15.12 -9.92 -13.74
C ALA A 173 -15.43 -9.97 -15.24
N GLU A 174 -14.95 -10.99 -15.97
CA GLU A 174 -15.30 -11.23 -17.37
C GLU A 174 -16.74 -11.73 -17.53
N THR A 175 -17.19 -12.59 -16.61
CA THR A 175 -18.55 -13.17 -16.66
C THR A 175 -19.61 -12.15 -16.26
N GLU A 176 -19.36 -11.40 -15.18
CA GLU A 176 -20.29 -10.40 -14.65
C GLU A 176 -19.50 -9.13 -14.25
N PRO A 177 -19.31 -8.20 -15.21
CA PRO A 177 -18.48 -7.01 -14.99
C PRO A 177 -19.20 -5.99 -14.09
N SER A 178 -19.00 -6.11 -12.79
CA SER A 178 -19.38 -5.11 -11.79
C SER A 178 -18.18 -4.27 -11.33
N GLY A 179 -18.45 -3.08 -10.78
CA GLY A 179 -17.40 -2.25 -10.18
C GLY A 179 -16.64 -2.98 -9.08
N GLU A 180 -17.32 -3.81 -8.28
CA GLU A 180 -16.71 -4.64 -7.24
C GLU A 180 -15.83 -5.75 -7.82
N ALA A 181 -16.31 -6.45 -8.86
CA ALA A 181 -15.57 -7.53 -9.52
C ALA A 181 -14.27 -6.98 -10.16
N LEU A 182 -14.38 -5.88 -10.91
CA LEU A 182 -13.24 -5.19 -11.52
C LEU A 182 -12.26 -4.67 -10.45
N HIS A 183 -12.77 -4.12 -9.34
CA HIS A 183 -11.94 -3.66 -8.23
C HIS A 183 -11.19 -4.81 -7.55
N LEU A 184 -11.86 -5.93 -7.31
CA LEU A 184 -11.27 -7.12 -6.72
C LEU A 184 -10.18 -7.70 -7.63
N TRP A 185 -10.45 -7.85 -8.93
CA TRP A 185 -9.45 -8.34 -9.88
C TRP A 185 -8.24 -7.42 -9.92
N ARG A 186 -8.44 -6.10 -10.07
CA ARG A 186 -7.36 -5.10 -10.01
C ARG A 186 -6.55 -5.22 -8.72
N LYS A 187 -7.19 -5.43 -7.57
CA LYS A 187 -6.52 -5.61 -6.27
C LYS A 187 -5.64 -6.86 -6.24
N ARG A 188 -6.06 -7.96 -6.87
CA ARG A 188 -5.27 -9.20 -6.97
C ARG A 188 -4.09 -9.08 -7.92
N VAL A 189 -4.30 -8.52 -9.12
CA VAL A 189 -3.20 -8.25 -10.07
C VAL A 189 -2.13 -7.37 -9.43
N LYS A 190 -2.57 -6.39 -8.64
CA LYS A 190 -1.72 -5.50 -7.86
C LYS A 190 -0.85 -6.18 -6.80
N ASP A 191 -1.09 -7.43 -6.42
CA ASP A 191 -0.19 -8.17 -5.54
C ASP A 191 1.08 -8.64 -6.29
N HIS A 192 1.10 -8.53 -7.62
CA HIS A 192 2.22 -8.95 -8.48
C HIS A 192 3.04 -7.76 -9.05
N TRP A 193 2.82 -6.51 -8.59
CA TRP A 193 3.57 -5.32 -9.03
C TRP A 193 3.98 -4.35 -7.90
#